data_AF-E4MYZ1-F1
#
_entry.id   AF-E4MYZ1-F1
#
_cell.length_a   1.000
_cell.length_b   1.000
_cell.length_c   1.000
_cell.angle_alpha   90.00
_cell.angle_beta   90.00
_cell.angle_gamma   90.00
#
_symmetry.space_group_name_H-M   'P 1'
#
loop_
_entity.id
_entity.type
_entity.pdbx_description
1 polymer ?
#
loop_
_entity_poly.entity_id
_entity_poly.type
_entity_poly.pdbx_seq_one_letter_code
_entity_poly.pdbx_strand_id
1 'polypeptide(L)'
;MMLTARQRGERSGREKCTSMELISGAGLHSRPWPELMPDGRPALILPAAPDRPVIAQDGWADRTTAFDPAAGPQPGWSAVLDDYRLTLHRPGGTAWFDGEIGADRHWRRRLRDHRTLLLITGPFTGVFDFRPAAEAGRLSLLTTPARLASDL
;
A
#
# COMPACT_ATOMS: atom_id res chain seq x y z
N MET A 1 -5.48 -3.48 -77.74
CA MET A 1 -4.87 -4.78 -77.36
C MET A 1 -3.43 -4.49 -76.99
N MET A 2 -2.85 -4.77 -75.83
CA MET A 2 -3.16 -5.72 -74.76
C MET A 2 -2.74 -5.10 -73.42
N LEU A 3 -3.55 -5.29 -72.37
CA LEU A 3 -3.16 -5.10 -70.98
C LEU A 3 -2.14 -6.18 -70.59
N THR A 4 -1.03 -5.80 -69.93
CA THR A 4 -0.22 -6.74 -69.15
C THR A 4 -0.62 -6.68 -67.68
N ALA A 5 -1.03 -7.84 -67.20
CA ALA A 5 -1.54 -8.09 -65.87
C ALA A 5 -0.46 -8.72 -64.95
N ARG A 6 -0.66 -8.51 -63.64
CA ARG A 6 -0.35 -9.40 -62.49
C ARG A 6 1.11 -9.70 -62.10
N GLN A 7 1.58 -8.99 -61.07
CA GLN A 7 1.63 -9.40 -59.65
C GLN A 7 1.70 -10.92 -59.29
N ARG A 8 2.81 -11.35 -58.67
CA ARG A 8 2.92 -12.28 -57.50
C ARG A 8 4.40 -12.44 -57.10
N GLY A 9 4.77 -12.11 -55.85
CA GLY A 9 5.14 -13.10 -54.81
C GLY A 9 6.66 -13.24 -54.80
N GLU A 10 7.43 -13.20 -53.71
CA GLU A 10 7.22 -13.48 -52.30
C GLU A 10 8.21 -12.61 -51.50
N ARG A 11 7.76 -11.95 -50.42
CA ARG A 11 8.67 -11.45 -49.39
C ARG A 11 8.44 -12.24 -48.12
N SER A 12 9.34 -13.20 -47.91
CA SER A 12 9.83 -13.75 -46.66
C SER A 12 9.22 -13.09 -45.42
N GLY A 13 8.24 -13.79 -44.83
CA GLY A 13 7.77 -13.52 -43.48
C GLY A 13 8.91 -13.72 -42.49
N ARG A 14 9.53 -12.62 -42.09
CA ARG A 14 10.35 -12.58 -40.89
C ARG A 14 9.38 -12.37 -39.75
N GLU A 15 8.93 -13.48 -39.16
CA GLU A 15 8.30 -13.49 -37.86
C GLU A 15 9.29 -12.88 -36.87
N LYS A 16 9.23 -11.55 -36.73
CA LYS A 16 9.63 -10.93 -35.48
C LYS A 16 8.62 -11.46 -34.48
N CYS A 17 9.07 -12.37 -33.63
CA CYS A 17 8.52 -12.53 -32.30
C CYS A 17 8.33 -11.11 -31.75
N THR A 18 7.11 -10.60 -31.85
CA THR A 18 6.63 -9.58 -30.93
C THR A 18 6.67 -10.29 -29.60
N SER A 19 7.84 -10.23 -28.96
CA SER A 19 7.97 -10.36 -27.53
C SER A 19 6.96 -9.39 -26.99
N MET A 20 5.79 -9.94 -26.67
CA MET A 20 4.80 -9.29 -25.85
C MET A 20 5.54 -9.11 -24.53
N GLU A 21 6.25 -7.99 -24.41
CA GLU A 21 6.48 -7.36 -23.13
C GLU A 21 5.08 -7.26 -22.54
N LEU A 22 4.71 -8.29 -21.77
CA LEU A 22 3.83 -8.14 -20.65
C LEU A 22 4.47 -6.99 -19.89
N ILE A 23 3.97 -5.79 -20.13
CA ILE A 23 4.05 -4.71 -19.17
C ILE A 23 3.37 -5.33 -17.96
N SER A 24 4.17 -5.99 -17.12
CA SER A 24 3.74 -6.42 -15.80
C SER A 24 3.25 -5.13 -15.17
N GLY A 25 1.93 -4.96 -15.13
CA GLY A 25 1.23 -3.93 -14.38
C GLY A 25 1.42 -4.16 -12.89
N ALA A 26 2.66 -4.34 -12.44
CA ALA A 26 3.06 -4.40 -11.04
C ALA A 26 3.31 -2.99 -10.48
N GLY A 27 3.12 -1.94 -11.28
CA GLY A 27 3.49 -0.56 -10.92
C GLY A 27 2.58 0.12 -9.90
N LEU A 28 1.33 -0.34 -9.72
CA LEU A 28 0.33 0.31 -8.86
C LEU A 28 -0.38 -0.65 -7.88
N HIS A 29 -0.12 -1.95 -7.96
CA HIS A 29 -0.98 -2.98 -7.35
C HIS A 29 -0.42 -3.61 -6.07
N SER A 30 0.50 -2.95 -5.35
CA SER A 30 1.11 -3.61 -4.16
C SER A 30 1.78 -2.69 -3.14
N ARG A 31 2.06 -1.42 -3.47
CA ARG A 31 2.81 -0.55 -2.57
C ARG A 31 1.86 0.07 -1.56
N PRO A 32 2.22 0.14 -0.27
CA PRO A 32 1.46 0.96 0.68
C PRO A 32 1.43 2.42 0.21
N TRP A 33 0.27 3.07 0.33
CA TRP A 33 0.16 4.48 0.00
C TRP A 33 -0.21 5.31 1.24
N PRO A 34 0.57 6.37 1.51
CA PRO A 34 0.25 7.33 2.56
C PRO A 34 -1.00 8.14 2.21
N GLU A 35 -1.85 8.37 3.20
CA GLU A 35 -3.06 9.19 3.10
C GLU A 35 -3.16 10.11 4.31
N LEU A 36 -3.85 11.25 4.15
CA LEU A 36 -4.23 12.10 5.26
C LEU A 36 -5.73 12.01 5.53
N MET A 37 -6.08 11.72 6.77
CA MET A 37 -7.47 11.72 7.20
C MET A 37 -8.04 13.14 7.23
N PRO A 38 -9.37 13.32 7.15
CA PRO A 38 -9.99 14.64 7.17
C PRO A 38 -9.62 15.49 8.40
N ASP A 39 -9.26 14.85 9.52
CA ASP A 39 -8.78 15.48 10.75
C ASP A 39 -7.27 15.75 10.77
N GLY A 40 -6.57 15.49 9.66
CA GLY A 40 -5.14 15.69 9.50
C GLY A 40 -4.26 14.55 10.01
N ARG A 41 -4.84 13.48 10.58
CA ARG A 41 -4.06 12.33 11.03
C ARG A 41 -3.42 11.60 9.84
N PRO A 42 -2.15 11.22 9.93
CA PRO A 42 -1.52 10.38 8.93
C PRO A 42 -2.08 8.96 9.00
N ALA A 43 -2.45 8.45 7.83
CA ALA A 43 -2.81 7.05 7.64
C ALA A 43 -1.90 6.40 6.60
N LEU A 44 -1.74 5.09 6.70
CA LEU A 44 -1.08 4.26 5.71
C LEU A 44 -2.03 3.13 5.31
N ILE A 45 -2.36 3.06 4.03
CA ILE A 45 -3.16 1.98 3.48
C ILE A 45 -2.20 0.90 2.99
N LEU A 46 -2.32 -0.31 3.54
CA LEU A 46 -1.47 -1.45 3.23
C LEU A 46 -2.31 -2.54 2.54
N PRO A 47 -2.04 -2.85 1.26
CA PRO A 47 -2.56 -4.03 0.61
C PRO A 47 -2.29 -5.31 1.42
N ALA A 48 -3.24 -6.23 1.37
CA ALA A 48 -3.10 -7.57 1.90
C ALA A 48 -1.85 -8.23 1.33
N ALA A 49 -1.06 -8.84 2.21
CA ALA A 49 0.04 -9.68 1.80
C ALA A 49 0.16 -10.89 2.75
N PRO A 50 0.48 -12.10 2.23
CA PRO A 50 0.53 -13.31 3.04
C PRO A 50 1.56 -13.27 4.17
N ASP A 51 2.64 -12.50 4.00
CA ASP A 51 3.72 -12.29 4.96
C ASP A 51 3.34 -11.29 6.08
N ARG A 52 2.21 -10.60 5.96
CA ARG A 52 1.73 -9.59 6.92
C ARG A 52 0.35 -9.96 7.46
N PRO A 53 0.24 -11.02 8.27
CA PRO A 53 -1.04 -11.44 8.82
C PRO A 53 -1.61 -10.36 9.76
N VAL A 54 -2.94 -10.19 9.70
CA VAL A 54 -3.72 -9.31 10.58
C VAL A 54 -4.26 -10.17 11.73
N ILE A 55 -3.75 -9.94 12.93
CA ILE A 55 -4.03 -10.76 14.11
C ILE A 55 -4.77 -9.90 15.12
N ALA A 56 -6.01 -10.27 15.48
CA ALA A 56 -6.83 -9.49 16.42
C ALA A 56 -6.15 -9.34 17.80
N GLN A 57 -5.41 -10.35 18.26
CA GLN A 57 -4.66 -10.29 19.52
C GLN A 57 -3.53 -9.25 19.52
N ASP A 58 -3.06 -8.84 18.35
CA ASP A 58 -2.08 -7.75 18.23
C ASP A 58 -2.77 -6.36 18.27
N GLY A 59 -4.09 -6.28 18.48
CA GLY A 59 -4.80 -4.99 18.59
C GLY A 59 -5.38 -4.46 17.27
N TRP A 60 -5.42 -5.29 16.22
CA TRP A 60 -6.18 -4.97 15.02
C TRP A 60 -7.67 -5.03 15.32
N ALA A 61 -8.38 -3.96 14.96
CA ALA A 61 -9.80 -3.79 15.18
C ALA A 61 -10.54 -3.64 13.85
N ASP A 62 -11.80 -4.07 13.80
CA ASP A 62 -12.67 -3.73 12.68
C ASP A 62 -13.10 -2.25 12.76
N ARG A 63 -13.79 -1.76 11.73
CA ARG A 63 -14.31 -0.38 11.72
C ARG A 63 -15.22 -0.07 12.92
N THR A 64 -15.99 -1.02 13.43
CA THR A 64 -16.95 -0.76 14.51
C THR A 64 -16.29 -0.61 15.87
N THR A 65 -15.12 -1.25 16.04
CA THR A 65 -14.35 -1.29 17.29
C THR A 65 -13.15 -0.35 17.29
N ALA A 66 -12.62 0.02 16.12
CA ALA A 66 -11.41 0.83 15.98
C ALA A 66 -11.57 2.32 16.30
N PHE A 67 -12.79 2.85 16.26
CA PHE A 67 -13.05 4.28 16.47
C PHE A 67 -13.42 4.64 17.91
N ASP A 68 -13.20 3.75 18.88
CA ASP A 68 -13.22 4.17 20.28
C ASP A 68 -12.13 5.23 20.50
N PRO A 69 -12.50 6.50 20.75
CA PRO A 69 -11.53 7.59 20.92
C PRO A 69 -10.60 7.35 22.12
N ALA A 70 -11.00 6.49 23.07
CA ALA A 70 -10.20 6.12 24.23
C ALA A 70 -9.17 5.02 23.94
N ALA A 71 -9.24 4.33 22.79
CA ALA A 71 -8.40 3.16 22.52
C ALA A 71 -6.91 3.48 22.32
N GLY A 72 -6.55 4.75 22.11
CA GLY A 72 -5.16 5.20 22.02
C GLY A 72 -4.30 4.42 21.00
N PRO A 73 -2.98 4.63 21.00
CA PRO A 73 -2.07 3.79 20.23
C PRO A 73 -1.96 2.38 20.84
N GLN A 74 -1.95 1.35 20.00
CA GLN A 74 -1.86 -0.04 20.43
C GLN A 74 -0.51 -0.32 21.11
N PRO A 75 -0.49 -0.84 22.35
CA PRO A 75 0.75 -1.15 23.06
C PRO A 75 1.63 -2.16 22.30
N GLY A 76 2.94 -1.94 22.34
CA GLY A 76 3.92 -2.84 21.73
C GLY A 76 4.09 -2.68 20.22
N TRP A 77 3.20 -1.95 19.53
CA TRP A 77 3.45 -1.50 18.16
C TRP A 77 4.35 -0.28 18.14
N SER A 78 5.12 -0.14 17.06
CA SER A 78 5.86 1.09 16.78
C SER A 78 6.12 1.26 15.29
N ALA A 79 6.15 2.51 14.86
CA ALA A 79 6.48 2.91 13.49
C ALA A 79 7.66 3.88 13.48
N VAL A 80 8.67 3.59 12.67
CA VAL A 80 9.82 4.47 12.46
C VAL A 80 9.95 4.76 10.98
N LEU A 81 9.87 6.03 10.61
CA LEU A 81 10.14 6.49 9.26
C LEU A 81 11.54 7.09 9.19
N ASP A 82 12.42 6.45 8.42
CA ASP A 82 13.74 6.96 8.08
C ASP A 82 13.76 7.39 6.61
N ASP A 83 13.81 8.71 6.40
CA ASP A 83 13.57 9.39 5.13
C ASP A 83 12.25 8.97 4.43
N TYR A 84 12.29 7.92 3.61
CA TYR A 84 11.16 7.33 2.90
C TYR A 84 10.93 5.84 3.22
N ARG A 85 11.81 5.22 4.02
CA ARG A 85 11.68 3.82 4.44
C ARG A 85 10.96 3.76 5.77
N LEU A 86 9.80 3.11 5.79
CA LEU A 86 9.01 2.89 6.99
C LEU A 86 9.25 1.47 7.51
N THR A 87 9.58 1.37 8.79
CA THR A 87 9.60 0.10 9.53
C THR A 87 8.48 0.10 10.57
N LEU A 88 7.62 -0.92 10.51
CA LEU A 88 6.57 -1.19 11.50
C LEU A 88 6.95 -2.42 12.30
N HIS A 89 6.98 -2.30 13.62
CA HIS A 89 7.18 -3.41 14.54
C HIS A 89 5.86 -3.78 15.20
N ARG A 90 5.57 -5.08 15.25
CA ARG A 90 4.46 -5.64 16.03
C ARG A 90 4.87 -5.85 17.49
N PRO A 91 3.93 -6.18 18.39
CA PRO A 91 4.25 -6.56 19.76
C PRO A 91 5.28 -7.69 19.77
N GLY A 92 6.31 -7.54 20.60
CA GLY A 92 7.49 -8.41 20.59
C GLY A 92 8.63 -7.94 19.69
N GLY A 93 8.49 -6.79 19.01
CA GLY A 93 9.58 -6.10 18.30
C GLY A 93 9.92 -6.64 16.91
N THR A 94 9.26 -7.70 16.45
CA THR A 94 9.45 -8.24 15.10
C THR A 94 8.93 -7.25 14.06
N ALA A 95 9.65 -7.08 12.94
CA ALA A 95 9.16 -6.26 11.83
C ALA A 95 7.92 -6.92 11.20
N TRP A 96 6.82 -6.18 11.17
CA TRP A 96 5.59 -6.55 10.44
C TRP A 96 5.57 -5.93 9.04
N PHE A 97 6.21 -4.78 8.86
CA PHE A 97 6.43 -4.17 7.55
C PHE A 97 7.78 -3.47 7.54
N ASP A 98 8.48 -3.57 6.42
CA ASP A 98 9.69 -2.81 6.16
C ASP A 98 9.76 -2.49 4.65
N GLY A 99 9.70 -1.21 4.30
CA GLY A 99 9.71 -0.82 2.90
C GLY A 99 9.55 0.67 2.65
N GLU A 100 9.80 1.07 1.40
CA GLU A 100 9.63 2.45 0.95
C GLU A 100 8.14 2.81 0.82
N ILE A 101 7.81 4.04 1.22
CA ILE A 101 6.49 4.64 1.05
C ILE A 101 6.60 6.01 0.38
N GLY A 102 5.60 6.37 -0.42
CA GLY A 102 5.51 7.67 -1.09
C GLY A 102 5.13 8.82 -0.15
N ALA A 103 5.79 8.95 1.02
CA ALA A 103 5.44 9.92 2.05
C ALA A 103 5.93 11.32 1.69
N ASP A 104 5.02 12.17 1.21
CA ASP A 104 5.36 13.55 0.88
C ASP A 104 5.72 14.38 2.13
N ARG A 105 6.17 15.63 1.91
CA ARG A 105 6.55 16.54 2.99
C ARG A 105 5.37 16.87 3.92
N HIS A 106 4.15 16.97 3.39
CA HIS A 106 2.97 17.32 4.19
C HIS A 106 2.58 16.17 5.12
N TRP A 107 2.54 14.96 4.60
CA TRP A 107 2.29 13.74 5.36
C TRP A 107 3.33 13.53 6.45
N ARG A 108 4.64 13.67 6.13
CA ARG A 108 5.71 13.56 7.13
C ARG A 108 5.62 14.60 8.23
N ARG A 109 5.22 15.84 7.89
CA ARG A 109 4.95 16.88 8.89
C ARG A 109 3.80 16.47 9.82
N ARG A 110 2.70 15.96 9.27
CA ARG A 110 1.58 15.45 10.09
C ARG A 110 1.99 14.28 10.97
N LEU A 111 2.84 13.37 10.48
CA LEU A 111 3.40 12.30 11.29
C LEU A 111 4.20 12.83 12.49
N ARG A 112 5.04 13.84 12.28
CA ARG A 112 5.78 14.49 13.36
C ARG A 112 4.85 15.16 14.37
N ASP A 113 3.83 15.86 13.91
CA ASP A 113 2.89 16.60 14.77
C ASP A 113 2.01 15.65 15.60
N HIS A 114 1.52 14.55 15.00
CA HIS A 114 0.59 13.62 15.64
C HIS A 114 1.26 12.48 16.42
N ARG A 115 2.53 12.15 16.12
CA ARG A 115 3.30 11.05 16.75
C ARG A 115 2.61 9.68 16.74
N THR A 116 1.64 9.53 15.85
CA THR A 116 0.81 8.34 15.69
C THR A 116 0.55 8.11 14.21
N LEU A 117 0.36 6.86 13.84
CA LEU A 117 0.06 6.43 12.48
C LEU A 117 -1.14 5.48 12.51
N LEU A 118 -2.14 5.77 11.69
CA LEU A 118 -3.26 4.85 11.45
C LEU A 118 -2.90 3.88 10.32
N LEU A 119 -2.82 2.60 10.62
CA LEU A 119 -2.68 1.53 9.64
C LEU A 119 -4.07 1.07 9.21
N ILE A 120 -4.28 0.93 7.91
CA ILE A 120 -5.52 0.42 7.32
C ILE A 120 -5.17 -0.72 6.38
N THR A 121 -5.77 -1.87 6.58
CA THR A 121 -5.63 -3.03 5.70
C THR A 121 -6.96 -3.78 5.62
N GLY A 122 -7.01 -4.87 4.85
CA GLY A 122 -8.23 -5.64 4.58
C GLY A 122 -8.05 -6.52 3.36
N PRO A 123 -9.12 -7.19 2.87
CA PRO A 123 -9.06 -8.08 1.72
C PRO A 123 -9.02 -7.29 0.40
N PHE A 124 -7.96 -6.52 0.21
CA PHE A 124 -7.67 -5.76 -1.01
C PHE A 124 -6.18 -5.86 -1.34
N THR A 125 -5.86 -5.81 -2.61
CA THR A 125 -4.51 -5.93 -3.17
C THR A 125 -4.04 -4.63 -3.82
N GLY A 126 -4.94 -3.70 -4.10
CA GLY A 126 -4.61 -2.39 -4.65
C GLY A 126 -5.69 -1.34 -4.43
N VAL A 127 -5.63 -0.27 -5.21
CA VAL A 127 -6.52 0.90 -5.03
C VAL A 127 -7.96 0.60 -5.47
N PHE A 128 -8.13 -0.26 -6.49
CA PHE A 128 -9.45 -0.53 -7.08
C PHE A 128 -10.34 -1.42 -6.20
N ASP A 129 -9.76 -2.31 -5.41
CA ASP A 129 -10.48 -3.20 -4.48
C ASP A 129 -10.51 -2.65 -3.04
N PHE A 130 -9.75 -1.59 -2.73
CA PHE A 130 -9.83 -0.88 -1.46
C PHE A 130 -11.24 -0.37 -1.14
N ARG A 131 -11.86 0.39 -2.07
CA ARG A 131 -13.20 0.96 -1.84
C ARG A 131 -14.27 -0.12 -1.66
N PRO A 132 -14.36 -1.16 -2.52
CA PRO A 132 -15.24 -2.30 -2.27
C PRO A 132 -15.02 -2.98 -0.91
N ALA A 133 -13.77 -3.12 -0.45
CA ALA A 133 -13.48 -3.68 0.88
C ALA A 133 -13.98 -2.76 2.01
N ALA A 134 -13.82 -1.44 1.85
CA ALA A 134 -14.30 -0.42 2.78
C ALA A 134 -15.83 -0.39 2.90
N GLU A 135 -16.53 -0.40 1.77
CA GLU A 135 -18.00 -0.40 1.72
C GLU A 135 -18.58 -1.69 2.33
N ALA A 136 -17.89 -2.82 2.15
CA ALA A 136 -18.25 -4.09 2.78
C ALA A 136 -17.90 -4.18 4.28
N GLY A 137 -17.31 -3.14 4.87
CA GLY A 137 -16.91 -3.12 6.29
C GLY A 137 -15.78 -4.11 6.61
N ARG A 138 -14.99 -4.53 5.63
CA ARG A 138 -13.94 -5.56 5.78
C ARG A 138 -12.54 -4.97 6.03
N LEU A 139 -12.47 -3.71 6.44
CA LEU A 139 -11.19 -3.09 6.80
C LEU A 139 -10.83 -3.40 8.24
N SER A 140 -9.55 -3.64 8.46
CA SER A 140 -8.91 -3.74 9.75
C SER A 140 -8.05 -2.50 9.96
N LEU A 141 -8.14 -1.93 11.16
CA LEU A 141 -7.47 -0.70 11.54
C LEU A 141 -6.61 -0.92 12.78
N LEU A 142 -5.50 -0.20 12.83
CA LEU A 142 -4.62 -0.19 13.99
C LEU A 142 -3.96 1.19 14.10
N THR A 143 -4.02 1.81 15.28
CA THR A 143 -3.24 3.03 15.56
C THR A 143 -1.95 2.63 16.26
N THR A 144 -0.79 3.08 15.79
CA THR A 144 0.52 2.81 16.40
C THR A 144 1.23 4.13 16.76
N PRO A 145 2.05 4.16 17.83
CA PRO A 145 3.05 5.21 17.99
C PRO A 145 3.94 5.31 16.76
N ALA A 146 4.29 6.52 16.36
CA ALA A 146 5.10 6.77 15.18
C ALA A 146 6.09 7.92 15.40
N ARG A 147 7.29 7.79 14.81
CA ARG A 147 8.33 8.82 14.85
C ARG A 147 9.13 8.87 13.56
N LEU A 148 9.77 10.01 13.32
CA LEU A 148 10.80 10.15 12.31
C LEU A 148 12.15 9.76 12.95
N ALA A 149 13.01 9.07 12.21
CA ALA A 149 14.35 8.71 12.69
C ALA A 149 15.20 9.95 13.01
N SER A 150 14.97 11.07 12.32
CA SER A 150 15.64 12.35 12.57
C SER A 150 15.16 13.10 13.82
N ASP A 151 14.17 12.57 14.55
CA ASP A 151 13.74 13.11 15.84
C ASP A 151 14.42 12.42 17.05
N LEU A 152 15.39 11.53 16.80
CA LEU A 152 16.27 10.89 17.79
C LEU A 152 17.59 11.67 17.93
#